data_AF-A0A961TPT2-F1
#
_entry.id   AF-A0A961TPT2-F1
#
_cell.length_a   1.000
_cell.length_b   1.000
_cell.length_c   1.000
_cell.angle_alpha   90.00
_cell.angle_beta   90.00
_cell.angle_gamma   90.00
#
_symmetry.space_group_name_H-M   'P 1'
#
loop_
_entity.id
_entity.type
_entity.pdbx_description
1 polymer ?
#
loop_
_entity_poly.entity_id
_entity_poly.type
_entity_poly.pdbx_seq_one_letter_code
_entity_poly.pdbx_strand_id
1 'polypeptide(L)'
;MTAHLRKARPYIFHGQTQSLCETCLRLVPAKIQISGDEVFYEKRCPEHGVQKTLVSTDADYYRAELSFLKPGDRPLAVQSRTEHGCPWDCGLCPDHEQHSCLAIIEVNEACNLTCPVCFAESSKKLTGHRDLETIARMMDALVASEGEPDLLQLSGGEPTIHPSILEIIDMARARPIRHLMINTNGIRIATDPDFVAALAERKKGLEIYLQFDSLKPEALIDLRGADLTKSRHKALEALEKHGISTTLVCTVKKGVNDQEMQPIIDYALGFDCVR
;
A
#
# COMPACT_ATOMS: atom_id res chain seq x y z
N MET A 1 -44.21 -40.58 -19.50
CA MET A 1 -43.04 -39.85 -20.03
C MET A 1 -42.04 -39.66 -18.90
N THR A 2 -40.99 -40.46 -18.86
CA THR A 2 -39.89 -40.30 -17.89
C THR A 2 -38.90 -39.28 -18.46
N ALA A 3 -39.15 -37.99 -18.21
CA ALA A 3 -38.19 -36.96 -18.58
C ALA A 3 -36.89 -37.20 -17.79
N HIS A 4 -35.77 -37.34 -18.50
CA HIS A 4 -34.46 -37.47 -17.87
C HIS A 4 -34.19 -36.23 -17.00
N LEU A 5 -33.95 -36.43 -15.70
CA LEU A 5 -33.60 -35.37 -14.77
C LEU A 5 -32.32 -34.67 -15.24
N ARG A 6 -32.42 -33.37 -15.52
CA ARG A 6 -31.26 -32.54 -15.87
C ARG A 6 -30.38 -32.39 -14.64
N LYS A 7 -29.07 -32.61 -14.78
CA LYS A 7 -28.11 -32.34 -13.70
C LYS A 7 -27.98 -30.84 -13.48
N ALA A 8 -28.22 -30.38 -12.26
CA ALA A 8 -27.93 -29.00 -11.86
C ALA A 8 -26.41 -28.77 -11.81
N ARG A 9 -25.97 -27.51 -11.97
CA ARG A 9 -24.59 -27.13 -11.69
C ARG A 9 -24.37 -27.13 -10.18
N PRO A 10 -23.16 -27.48 -9.69
CA PRO A 10 -22.85 -27.47 -8.27
C PRO A 10 -22.54 -26.05 -7.72
N TYR A 11 -22.95 -25.00 -8.44
CA TYR A 11 -22.67 -23.60 -8.10
C TYR A 11 -23.79 -22.69 -8.64
N ILE A 12 -23.88 -21.49 -8.06
CA ILE A 12 -24.71 -20.39 -8.55
C ILE A 12 -23.86 -19.52 -9.49
N PHE A 13 -24.37 -19.23 -10.67
CA PHE A 13 -23.80 -18.20 -11.54
C PHE A 13 -24.26 -16.83 -11.05
N HIS A 14 -23.34 -16.07 -10.46
CA HIS A 14 -23.64 -14.77 -9.87
C HIS A 14 -23.50 -13.63 -10.88
N GLY A 15 -22.50 -13.71 -11.77
CA GLY A 15 -22.25 -12.66 -12.75
C GLY A 15 -21.06 -12.95 -13.65
N GLN A 16 -20.66 -11.95 -14.43
CA GLN A 16 -19.48 -11.99 -15.30
C GLN A 16 -18.65 -10.74 -15.10
N THR A 17 -17.35 -10.89 -15.29
CA THR A 17 -16.35 -9.82 -15.24
C THR A 17 -15.16 -10.20 -16.12
N GLN A 18 -14.08 -9.44 -16.05
CA GLN A 18 -12.78 -9.78 -16.63
C GLN A 18 -11.78 -10.12 -15.52
N SER A 19 -10.76 -10.91 -15.85
CA SER A 19 -9.67 -11.27 -14.93
C SER A 19 -8.38 -11.50 -15.72
N LEU A 20 -7.27 -11.74 -15.03
CA LEU A 20 -6.00 -12.07 -15.66
C LEU A 20 -5.78 -13.58 -15.65
N CYS A 21 -5.29 -14.12 -16.78
CA CYS A 21 -4.73 -15.47 -16.82
C CYS A 21 -3.56 -15.59 -15.82
N GLU A 22 -3.50 -16.66 -15.04
CA GLU A 22 -2.49 -16.82 -13.98
C GLU A 22 -1.09 -17.09 -14.52
N THR A 23 -0.97 -17.34 -15.82
CA THR A 23 0.29 -17.70 -16.47
C THR A 23 0.79 -16.58 -17.37
N CYS A 24 0.00 -16.15 -18.35
CA CYS A 24 0.42 -15.12 -19.30
C CYS A 24 -0.10 -13.71 -18.97
N LEU A 25 -0.85 -13.53 -17.88
CA LEU A 25 -1.42 -12.24 -17.45
C LEU A 25 -2.30 -11.54 -18.51
N ARG A 26 -2.73 -12.25 -19.56
CA ARG A 26 -3.69 -11.73 -20.53
C ARG A 26 -5.05 -11.52 -19.86
N LEU A 27 -5.70 -10.42 -20.21
CA LEU A 27 -7.08 -10.14 -19.83
C LEU A 27 -8.04 -11.15 -20.49
N VAL A 28 -8.86 -11.82 -19.68
CA VAL A 28 -9.76 -12.90 -20.10
C VAL A 28 -11.14 -12.73 -19.47
N PRO A 29 -12.23 -13.17 -20.12
CA PRO A 29 -13.54 -13.20 -19.50
C PRO A 29 -13.57 -14.18 -18.33
N ALA A 30 -14.26 -13.81 -17.26
CA ALA A 30 -14.44 -14.60 -16.05
C ALA A 30 -15.91 -14.67 -15.64
N LYS A 31 -16.33 -15.84 -15.17
CA LYS A 31 -17.62 -16.02 -14.49
C LYS A 31 -17.42 -15.95 -13.00
N ILE A 32 -18.31 -15.24 -12.33
CA ILE A 32 -18.39 -15.20 -10.87
C ILE A 32 -19.31 -16.35 -10.45
N GLN A 33 -18.75 -17.34 -9.76
CA GLN A 33 -19.44 -18.54 -9.31
C GLN A 33 -19.45 -18.58 -7.79
N ILE A 34 -20.62 -18.84 -7.19
CA ILE A 34 -20.74 -19.05 -5.75
C ILE A 34 -20.96 -20.55 -5.51
N SER A 35 -20.09 -21.17 -4.72
CA SER A 35 -20.08 -22.60 -4.43
C SER A 35 -20.03 -22.80 -2.91
N GLY A 36 -21.19 -22.99 -2.28
CA GLY A 36 -21.29 -22.88 -0.82
C GLY A 36 -21.13 -21.42 -0.42
N ASP A 37 -20.18 -21.14 0.49
CA ASP A 37 -19.85 -19.80 0.96
C ASP A 37 -18.68 -19.16 0.20
N GLU A 38 -18.03 -19.93 -0.67
CA GLU A 38 -16.88 -19.46 -1.42
C GLU A 38 -17.30 -18.86 -2.78
N VAL A 39 -16.68 -17.74 -3.13
CA VAL A 39 -16.85 -17.06 -4.42
C VAL A 39 -15.61 -17.28 -5.26
N PHE A 40 -15.80 -17.72 -6.50
CA PHE A 40 -14.73 -18.04 -7.44
C PHE A 40 -14.87 -17.29 -8.75
N TYR A 41 -13.73 -16.93 -9.34
CA TYR A 41 -13.62 -16.55 -10.74
C TYR A 41 -13.23 -17.79 -11.56
N GLU A 42 -14.15 -18.28 -12.40
CA GLU A 42 -13.84 -19.27 -13.44
C GLU A 42 -13.51 -18.52 -14.73
N LYS A 43 -12.25 -18.59 -15.16
CA LYS A 43 -11.72 -17.87 -16.32
C LYS A 43 -11.21 -18.84 -17.37
N ARG A 44 -11.20 -18.40 -18.64
CA ARG A 44 -10.71 -19.22 -19.76
C ARG A 44 -9.70 -18.45 -20.60
N CYS A 45 -8.44 -18.86 -20.52
CA CYS A 45 -7.39 -18.40 -21.41
C CYS A 45 -7.38 -19.24 -22.70
N PRO A 46 -7.28 -18.63 -23.89
CA PRO A 46 -7.14 -19.38 -25.15
C PRO A 46 -5.90 -20.30 -25.19
N GLU A 47 -4.83 -19.94 -24.47
CA GLU A 47 -3.56 -20.68 -24.45
C GLU A 47 -3.45 -21.62 -23.24
N HIS A 48 -3.89 -21.18 -22.06
CA HIS A 48 -3.68 -21.90 -20.79
C HIS A 48 -4.94 -22.60 -20.27
N GLY A 49 -6.06 -22.56 -21.01
CA GLY A 49 -7.28 -23.29 -20.67
C GLY A 49 -8.10 -22.65 -19.54
N VAL A 50 -8.85 -23.49 -18.81
CA VAL A 50 -9.73 -23.05 -17.72
C VAL A 50 -8.94 -22.96 -16.42
N GLN A 51 -9.09 -21.85 -15.73
CA GLN A 51 -8.50 -21.60 -14.41
C GLN A 51 -9.62 -21.18 -13.45
N LYS A 52 -9.47 -21.49 -12.16
CA LYS A 52 -10.45 -21.16 -11.12
C LYS A 52 -9.73 -20.56 -9.91
N THR A 53 -10.05 -19.32 -9.60
CA THR A 53 -9.40 -18.56 -8.51
C THR A 53 -10.43 -18.25 -7.43
N LEU A 54 -10.12 -18.51 -6.16
CA LEU A 54 -10.93 -18.08 -5.02
C LEU A 54 -10.78 -16.57 -4.84
N VAL A 55 -11.90 -15.85 -4.77
CA VAL A 55 -11.91 -14.37 -4.62
C VAL A 55 -12.52 -13.90 -3.30
N SER A 56 -13.41 -14.70 -2.69
CA SER A 56 -13.92 -14.47 -1.35
C SER A 56 -14.25 -15.80 -0.68
N THR A 57 -14.02 -15.90 0.62
CA THR A 57 -14.45 -17.02 1.46
C THR A 57 -15.82 -16.78 2.12
N ASP A 58 -16.43 -15.61 1.88
CA ASP A 58 -17.72 -15.21 2.42
C ASP A 58 -18.60 -14.66 1.28
N ALA A 59 -19.64 -15.41 0.94
CA ALA A 59 -20.51 -15.10 -0.18
C ALA A 59 -21.52 -14.01 0.15
N ASP A 60 -21.90 -13.86 1.42
CA ASP A 60 -22.85 -12.85 1.86
C ASP A 60 -22.18 -11.48 1.92
N TYR A 61 -20.95 -11.42 2.44
CA TYR A 61 -20.11 -10.23 2.39
C TYR A 61 -19.88 -9.77 0.94
N TYR A 62 -19.48 -10.67 0.04
CA TYR A 62 -19.26 -10.33 -1.38
C TYR A 62 -20.50 -9.72 -2.05
N ARG A 63 -21.71 -10.19 -1.70
CA ARG A 63 -22.96 -9.60 -2.20
C ARG A 63 -23.23 -8.24 -1.56
N ALA A 64 -22.96 -8.11 -0.26
CA ALA A 64 -23.19 -6.90 0.50
C ALA A 64 -22.31 -5.74 0.03
N GLU A 65 -21.07 -6.00 -0.42
CA GLU A 65 -20.14 -4.99 -0.94
C GLU A 65 -20.77 -4.09 -2.03
N LEU A 66 -21.57 -4.68 -2.93
CA LEU A 66 -22.25 -3.95 -4.00
C LEU A 66 -23.36 -3.01 -3.50
N SER A 67 -23.74 -3.10 -2.23
CA SER A 67 -24.73 -2.22 -1.60
C SER A 67 -24.14 -0.89 -1.11
N PHE A 68 -22.80 -0.77 -1.06
CA PHE A 68 -22.10 0.42 -0.56
C PHE A 68 -21.42 1.25 -1.66
N LEU A 69 -21.81 1.04 -2.93
CA LEU A 69 -21.25 1.78 -4.05
C LEU A 69 -21.63 3.27 -3.99
N LYS A 70 -20.64 4.14 -4.10
CA LYS A 70 -20.81 5.58 -4.31
C LYS A 70 -20.33 5.98 -5.71
N PRO A 71 -20.87 7.05 -6.31
CA PRO A 71 -20.22 7.69 -7.44
C PRO A 71 -18.75 8.02 -7.12
N GLY A 72 -17.86 7.66 -8.03
CA GLY A 72 -16.44 7.99 -7.90
C GLY A 72 -16.16 9.46 -8.19
N ASP A 73 -15.18 10.03 -7.49
CA ASP A 73 -14.76 11.41 -7.68
C ASP A 73 -13.68 11.41 -8.76
N ARG A 74 -13.81 12.23 -9.80
CA ARG A 74 -12.84 12.22 -10.92
C ARG A 74 -11.69 13.19 -10.63
N PRO A 75 -10.46 12.85 -11.04
CA PRO A 75 -9.36 13.80 -10.96
C PRO A 75 -9.64 15.03 -11.85
N LEU A 76 -9.18 16.21 -11.40
CA LEU A 76 -9.28 17.48 -12.11
C LEU A 76 -8.43 17.51 -13.39
N ALA A 77 -7.29 16.81 -13.36
CA ALA A 77 -6.39 16.64 -14.49
C ALA A 77 -5.95 15.17 -14.61
N VAL A 78 -5.80 14.71 -15.84
CA VAL A 78 -5.35 13.35 -16.18
C VAL A 78 -3.91 13.36 -16.70
N GLN A 79 -3.15 12.29 -16.44
CA GLN A 79 -1.74 12.19 -16.82
C GLN A 79 -1.50 11.31 -18.06
N SER A 80 -2.51 10.58 -18.51
CA SER A 80 -2.43 9.71 -19.68
C SER A 80 -3.68 9.84 -20.56
N ARG A 81 -3.68 9.11 -21.68
CA ARG A 81 -4.83 8.95 -22.57
C ARG A 81 -5.32 7.50 -22.50
N THR A 82 -6.58 7.28 -22.84
CA THR A 82 -7.12 5.93 -23.06
C THR A 82 -6.81 5.50 -24.50
N GLU A 83 -5.89 4.57 -24.69
CA GLU A 83 -5.47 4.01 -25.98
C GLU A 83 -5.78 2.51 -26.10
N HIS A 84 -5.44 1.72 -25.08
CA HIS A 84 -5.60 0.27 -25.01
C HIS A 84 -6.71 -0.20 -24.05
N GLY A 85 -7.27 0.71 -23.27
CA GLY A 85 -8.28 0.46 -22.23
C GLY A 85 -7.70 -0.05 -20.91
N CYS A 86 -8.55 -0.16 -19.89
CA CYS A 86 -8.19 -0.74 -18.60
C CYS A 86 -7.88 -2.26 -18.74
N PRO A 87 -6.77 -2.79 -18.18
CA PRO A 87 -5.81 -2.14 -17.27
C PRO A 87 -4.50 -1.67 -17.96
N TRP A 88 -4.43 -1.63 -19.28
CA TRP A 88 -3.19 -1.34 -20.01
C TRP A 88 -2.81 0.14 -20.02
N ASP A 89 -3.80 1.02 -19.93
CA ASP A 89 -3.59 2.47 -19.78
C ASP A 89 -3.66 2.92 -18.31
N CYS A 90 -3.50 1.98 -17.36
CA CYS A 90 -3.71 2.24 -15.95
C CYS A 90 -2.75 3.33 -15.42
N GLY A 91 -3.36 4.33 -14.81
CA GLY A 91 -2.88 5.63 -14.38
C GLY A 91 -4.12 6.51 -14.17
N LEU A 92 -3.97 7.78 -13.80
CA LEU A 92 -5.13 8.70 -13.76
C LEU A 92 -5.51 9.10 -15.21
N CYS A 93 -6.07 8.15 -15.97
CA CYS A 93 -6.54 8.30 -17.34
C CYS A 93 -7.99 8.86 -17.38
N PRO A 94 -8.52 9.25 -18.54
CA PRO A 94 -9.90 9.74 -18.67
C PRO A 94 -10.98 8.75 -18.20
N ASP A 95 -10.70 7.46 -18.31
CA ASP A 95 -11.58 6.35 -17.91
C ASP A 95 -11.41 6.00 -16.41
N HIS A 96 -10.46 6.63 -15.70
CA HIS A 96 -10.24 6.38 -14.29
C HIS A 96 -11.42 6.92 -13.47
N GLU A 97 -12.10 6.03 -12.75
CA GLU A 97 -13.35 6.37 -12.04
C GLU A 97 -13.14 6.97 -10.65
N GLN A 98 -11.90 7.14 -10.18
CA GLN A 98 -11.62 7.63 -8.82
C GLN A 98 -10.45 8.64 -8.77
N HIS A 99 -10.44 9.51 -7.77
CA HIS A 99 -9.33 10.41 -7.46
C HIS A 99 -8.30 9.70 -6.57
N SER A 100 -7.16 10.33 -6.30
CA SER A 100 -6.11 9.74 -5.47
C SER A 100 -6.37 10.01 -3.98
N CYS A 101 -6.95 9.04 -3.27
CA CYS A 101 -7.14 9.17 -1.80
C CYS A 101 -5.81 9.24 -1.03
N LEU A 102 -4.80 8.51 -1.50
CA LEU A 102 -3.44 8.51 -0.95
C LEU A 102 -2.46 8.42 -2.11
N ALA A 103 -1.71 9.49 -2.34
CA ALA A 103 -0.63 9.48 -3.32
C ALA A 103 0.67 8.99 -2.68
N ILE A 104 1.41 8.14 -3.37
CA ILE A 104 2.73 7.67 -2.93
C ILE A 104 3.77 8.17 -3.92
N ILE A 105 4.76 8.91 -3.43
CA ILE A 105 5.92 9.32 -4.24
C ILE A 105 7.16 8.62 -3.70
N GLU A 106 7.74 7.76 -4.53
CA GLU A 106 9.01 7.10 -4.23
C GLU A 106 10.17 8.07 -4.47
N VAL A 107 10.80 8.53 -3.40
CA VAL A 107 11.91 9.49 -3.48
C VAL A 107 13.27 8.79 -3.55
N ASN A 108 13.30 7.49 -3.32
CA ASN A 108 14.52 6.72 -3.21
C ASN A 108 14.36 5.30 -3.74
N GLU A 109 15.39 4.74 -4.38
CA GLU A 109 15.49 3.31 -4.69
C GLU A 109 16.38 2.60 -3.64
N ALA A 110 17.34 3.33 -3.08
CA ALA A 110 18.23 2.83 -2.05
C ALA A 110 17.50 2.53 -0.74
N CYS A 111 17.90 1.46 -0.05
CA CYS A 111 17.41 1.15 1.29
C CYS A 111 18.57 0.71 2.19
N ASN A 112 18.51 1.07 3.47
CA ASN A 112 19.47 0.61 4.49
C ASN A 112 19.10 -0.77 5.07
N LEU A 113 18.13 -1.46 4.47
CA LEU A 113 17.76 -2.86 4.71
C LEU A 113 17.72 -3.63 3.38
N THR A 114 17.67 -4.96 3.45
CA THR A 114 17.46 -5.85 2.29
C THR A 114 16.43 -6.91 2.69
N CYS A 115 15.17 -6.50 2.81
CA CYS A 115 14.12 -7.33 3.40
C CYS A 115 13.74 -8.51 2.48
N PRO A 116 13.65 -9.75 3.00
CA PRO A 116 13.21 -10.91 2.22
C PRO A 116 11.83 -10.77 1.54
N VAL A 117 10.92 -9.98 2.14
CA VAL A 117 9.56 -9.77 1.61
C VAL A 117 9.39 -8.48 0.82
N CYS A 118 10.48 -7.75 0.53
CA CYS A 118 10.38 -6.49 -0.20
C CYS A 118 10.03 -6.73 -1.68
N PHE A 119 8.84 -6.29 -2.10
CA PHE A 119 8.42 -6.38 -3.50
C PHE A 119 9.13 -5.35 -4.41
N ALA A 120 9.67 -4.27 -3.83
CA ALA A 120 10.36 -3.21 -4.57
C ALA A 120 11.85 -3.53 -4.84
N GLU A 121 12.36 -4.66 -4.32
CA GLU A 121 13.76 -5.10 -4.42
C GLU A 121 14.79 -4.05 -3.94
N SER A 122 14.34 -3.02 -3.23
CA SER A 122 15.19 -1.99 -2.64
C SER A 122 16.16 -2.63 -1.65
N SER A 123 17.42 -2.21 -1.73
CA SER A 123 18.47 -2.83 -0.92
C SER A 123 19.64 -1.88 -0.69
N LYS A 124 20.55 -2.32 0.19
CA LYS A 124 21.83 -1.66 0.44
C LYS A 124 22.75 -1.58 -0.78
N LYS A 125 22.46 -2.34 -1.84
CA LYS A 125 23.24 -2.35 -3.08
C LYS A 125 22.82 -1.25 -4.05
N LEU A 126 21.59 -0.76 -3.92
CA LEU A 126 21.08 0.35 -4.73
C LEU A 126 21.51 1.67 -4.10
N THR A 127 21.80 2.65 -4.95
CA THR A 127 22.23 3.99 -4.57
C THR A 127 21.40 5.09 -5.23
N GLY A 128 20.36 4.70 -5.98
CA GLY A 128 19.51 5.62 -6.72
C GLY A 128 18.71 6.51 -5.78
N HIS A 129 19.00 7.81 -5.80
CA HIS A 129 18.23 8.86 -5.15
C HIS A 129 17.53 9.67 -6.24
N ARG A 130 16.20 9.85 -6.13
CA ARG A 130 15.46 10.61 -7.14
C ARG A 130 15.78 12.09 -6.98
N ASP A 131 16.13 12.76 -8.07
CA ASP A 131 16.49 14.17 -8.00
C ASP A 131 15.29 15.06 -7.62
N LEU A 132 15.59 16.21 -7.00
CA LEU A 132 14.57 17.13 -6.50
C LEU A 132 13.68 17.69 -7.60
N GLU A 133 14.20 17.88 -8.82
CA GLU A 133 13.41 18.40 -9.94
C GLU A 133 12.34 17.38 -10.35
N THR A 134 12.72 16.10 -10.44
CA THR A 134 11.78 15.01 -10.72
C THR A 134 10.74 14.89 -9.61
N ILE A 135 11.14 14.94 -8.34
CA ILE A 135 10.22 14.90 -7.20
C ILE A 135 9.25 16.09 -7.23
N ALA A 136 9.74 17.30 -7.54
CA ALA A 136 8.90 18.49 -7.70
C ALA A 136 7.84 18.28 -8.78
N ARG A 137 8.22 17.79 -9.97
CA ARG A 137 7.29 17.49 -11.07
C ARG A 137 6.23 16.46 -10.66
N MET A 138 6.60 15.44 -9.89
CA MET A 138 5.64 14.43 -9.39
C MET A 138 4.62 15.05 -8.43
N MET A 139 5.06 15.91 -7.51
CA MET A 139 4.16 16.63 -6.60
C MET A 139 3.27 17.62 -7.35
N ASP A 140 3.80 18.29 -8.37
CA ASP A 140 3.03 19.23 -9.19
C ASP A 140 1.96 18.51 -10.02
N ALA A 141 2.27 17.32 -10.54
CA ALA A 141 1.29 16.47 -11.21
C ALA A 141 0.17 16.03 -10.26
N LEU A 142 0.51 15.65 -9.02
CA LEU A 142 -0.46 15.31 -7.98
C LEU A 142 -1.38 16.51 -7.66
N VAL A 143 -0.80 17.69 -7.45
CA VAL A 143 -1.58 18.92 -7.19
C VAL A 143 -2.46 19.27 -8.39
N ALA A 144 -2.00 19.07 -9.62
CA ALA A 144 -2.84 19.28 -10.81
C ALA A 144 -4.03 18.31 -10.86
N SER A 145 -3.86 17.05 -10.44
CA SER A 145 -4.94 16.06 -10.40
C SER A 145 -5.96 16.32 -9.32
N GLU A 146 -5.52 16.67 -8.12
CA GLU A 146 -6.40 16.71 -6.94
C GLU A 146 -6.80 18.13 -6.54
N GLY A 147 -6.07 19.15 -7.01
CA GLY A 147 -6.18 20.54 -6.54
C GLY A 147 -5.59 20.72 -5.15
N GLU A 148 -6.23 20.11 -4.15
CA GLU A 148 -5.78 20.08 -2.75
C GLU A 148 -5.67 18.62 -2.28
N PRO A 149 -4.55 17.91 -2.56
CA PRO A 149 -4.39 16.51 -2.17
C PRO A 149 -4.57 16.30 -0.67
N ASP A 150 -5.37 15.32 -0.27
CA ASP A 150 -5.58 14.98 1.13
C ASP A 150 -4.30 14.44 1.78
N LEU A 151 -3.68 13.45 1.14
CA LEU A 151 -2.52 12.74 1.68
C LEU A 151 -1.45 12.49 0.61
N LEU A 152 -0.22 12.90 0.92
CA LEU A 152 0.99 12.45 0.22
C LEU A 152 1.83 11.61 1.17
N GLN A 153 2.21 10.40 0.75
CA GLN A 153 3.19 9.58 1.44
C GLN A 153 4.50 9.54 0.66
N LEU A 154 5.59 9.95 1.33
CA LEU A 154 6.95 9.78 0.84
C LEU A 154 7.39 8.34 1.14
N SER A 155 7.84 7.63 0.11
CA SER A 155 8.22 6.22 0.15
C SER A 155 9.44 5.95 -0.73
N GLY A 156 9.61 4.69 -1.18
CA GLY A 156 10.66 4.19 -2.05
C GLY A 156 11.32 2.96 -1.46
N GLY A 157 12.65 2.90 -1.48
CA GLY A 157 13.42 2.12 -0.53
C GLY A 157 13.25 2.67 0.89
N GLU A 158 14.27 3.35 1.41
CA GLU A 158 14.12 4.09 2.68
C GLU A 158 14.17 5.60 2.40
N PRO A 159 13.06 6.35 2.52
CA PRO A 159 13.07 7.77 2.18
C PRO A 159 13.95 8.59 3.12
N THR A 160 14.09 8.20 4.40
CA THR A 160 14.86 8.99 5.37
C THR A 160 16.37 8.98 5.12
N ILE A 161 16.89 8.08 4.28
CA ILE A 161 18.31 8.12 3.87
C ILE A 161 18.55 8.97 2.63
N HIS A 162 17.50 9.53 2.01
CA HIS A 162 17.68 10.49 0.92
C HIS A 162 18.43 11.73 1.45
N PRO A 163 19.52 12.19 0.80
CA PRO A 163 20.35 13.28 1.33
C PRO A 163 19.58 14.59 1.52
N SER A 164 18.60 14.85 0.66
CA SER A 164 17.73 16.03 0.70
C SER A 164 16.34 15.78 1.31
N ILE A 165 16.16 14.76 2.16
CA ILE A 165 14.83 14.42 2.70
C ILE A 165 14.12 15.60 3.39
N LEU A 166 14.84 16.43 4.14
CA LEU A 166 14.24 17.61 4.80
C LEU A 166 13.76 18.65 3.78
N GLU A 167 14.51 18.86 2.71
CA GLU A 167 14.13 19.74 1.61
C GLU A 167 12.91 19.22 0.85
N ILE A 168 12.83 17.89 0.64
CA ILE A 168 11.66 17.24 0.05
C ILE A 168 10.40 17.45 0.91
N ILE A 169 10.53 17.33 2.23
CA ILE A 169 9.44 17.61 3.17
C ILE A 169 9.00 19.07 3.04
N ASP A 170 9.95 20.01 3.02
CA ASP A 170 9.65 21.44 2.89
C ASP A 170 9.00 21.76 1.53
N MET A 171 9.44 21.11 0.45
CA MET A 171 8.82 21.20 -0.88
C MET A 171 7.38 20.69 -0.88
N ALA A 172 7.09 19.57 -0.23
CA ALA A 172 5.73 19.04 -0.12
C ALA A 172 4.83 20.00 0.66
N ARG A 173 5.32 20.55 1.78
CA ARG A 173 4.57 21.49 2.63
C ARG A 173 4.30 22.86 1.99
N ALA A 174 5.13 23.25 1.02
CA ALA A 174 4.92 24.49 0.26
C ALA A 174 3.75 24.38 -0.75
N ARG A 175 3.23 23.18 -0.97
CA ARG A 175 2.09 22.89 -1.86
C ARG A 175 0.79 22.73 -1.05
N PRO A 176 -0.39 22.79 -1.69
CA PRO A 176 -1.68 22.61 -1.00
C PRO A 176 -1.95 21.14 -0.62
N ILE A 177 -0.98 20.46 -0.01
CA ILE A 177 -1.09 19.08 0.46
C ILE A 177 -1.48 19.13 1.94
N ARG A 178 -2.61 18.50 2.29
CA ARG A 178 -3.20 18.64 3.62
C ARG A 178 -2.43 17.85 4.67
N HIS A 179 -2.03 16.63 4.34
CA HIS A 179 -1.27 15.74 5.22
C HIS A 179 -0.09 15.09 4.49
N LEU A 180 1.06 15.09 5.15
CA LEU A 180 2.28 14.45 4.67
C LEU A 180 2.63 13.26 5.55
N MET A 181 2.87 12.10 4.95
CA MET A 181 3.34 10.90 5.64
C MET A 181 4.75 10.53 5.18
N ILE A 182 5.56 9.98 6.09
CA ILE A 182 6.86 9.39 5.75
C ILE A 182 6.80 7.89 6.07
N ASN A 183 6.84 7.04 5.03
CA ASN A 183 6.92 5.59 5.18
C ASN A 183 8.37 5.18 5.45
N THR A 184 8.67 4.74 6.66
CA THR A 184 10.05 4.51 7.10
C THR A 184 10.19 3.26 7.95
N ASN A 185 11.35 2.62 7.85
CA ASN A 185 11.78 1.57 8.77
C ASN A 185 12.23 2.08 10.15
N GLY A 186 12.33 3.41 10.31
CA GLY A 186 12.60 4.07 11.59
C GLY A 186 14.05 3.99 12.07
N ILE A 187 14.97 3.36 11.33
CA ILE A 187 16.37 3.24 11.77
C ILE A 187 17.01 4.61 11.99
N ARG A 188 16.85 5.55 11.04
CA ARG A 188 17.42 6.89 11.18
C ARG A 188 16.81 7.63 12.37
N ILE A 189 15.49 7.53 12.56
CA ILE A 189 14.78 8.10 13.71
C ILE A 189 15.36 7.58 15.04
N ALA A 190 15.70 6.29 15.11
CA ALA A 190 16.28 5.67 16.29
C ALA A 190 17.72 6.10 16.60
N THR A 191 18.47 6.60 15.61
CA THR A 191 19.93 6.81 15.72
C THR A 191 20.39 8.25 15.52
N ASP A 192 19.54 9.13 14.97
CA ASP A 192 19.87 10.49 14.58
C ASP A 192 18.92 11.48 15.29
N PRO A 193 19.25 11.91 16.52
CA PRO A 193 18.41 12.84 17.29
C PRO A 193 18.20 14.19 16.61
N ASP A 194 19.19 14.67 15.85
CA ASP A 194 19.11 15.95 15.13
C ASP A 194 18.09 15.86 14.00
N PHE A 195 18.03 14.72 13.29
CA PHE A 195 16.97 14.47 12.33
C PHE A 195 15.58 14.46 12.98
N VAL A 196 15.41 13.82 14.14
CA VAL A 196 14.12 13.83 14.85
C VAL A 196 13.73 15.24 15.31
N ALA A 197 14.70 16.03 15.79
CA ALA A 197 14.46 17.43 16.14
C ALA A 197 14.01 18.25 14.92
N ALA A 198 14.66 18.06 13.76
CA ALA A 198 14.27 18.71 12.51
C ALA A 198 12.87 18.28 12.02
N LEU A 199 12.47 17.01 12.23
CA LEU A 199 11.10 16.57 11.99
C LEU A 199 10.11 17.19 12.98
N ALA A 200 10.50 17.37 14.24
CA ALA A 200 9.66 17.98 15.27
C ALA A 200 9.31 19.44 14.94
N GLU A 201 10.26 20.20 14.37
CA GLU A 201 10.00 21.55 13.83
C GLU A 201 8.96 21.55 12.71
N ARG A 202 8.82 20.42 12.00
CA ARG A 202 7.93 20.19 10.86
C ARG A 202 6.72 19.31 11.22
N LYS A 203 6.39 19.12 12.50
CA LYS A 203 5.40 18.10 12.90
C LYS A 203 3.94 18.42 12.53
N LYS A 204 3.58 19.69 12.31
CA LYS A 204 2.19 20.06 12.00
C LYS A 204 1.78 19.49 10.64
N GLY A 205 0.81 18.58 10.61
CA GLY A 205 0.37 17.91 9.38
C GLY A 205 1.36 16.85 8.85
N LEU A 206 2.36 16.50 9.66
CA LEU A 206 3.31 15.42 9.35
C LEU A 206 2.99 14.20 10.20
N GLU A 207 3.09 13.03 9.59
CA GLU A 207 2.92 11.75 10.24
C GLU A 207 3.99 10.74 9.82
N ILE A 208 4.47 9.95 10.78
CA ILE A 208 5.41 8.88 10.53
C ILE A 208 4.62 7.58 10.35
N TYR A 209 4.71 7.02 9.16
CA TYR A 209 4.15 5.71 8.84
C TYR A 209 5.24 4.67 9.13
N LEU A 210 5.30 4.23 10.39
CA LEU A 210 6.40 3.45 10.94
C LEU A 210 6.18 1.95 10.74
N GLN A 211 7.10 1.34 10.02
CA GLN A 211 7.19 -0.10 9.84
C GLN A 211 7.40 -0.81 11.20
N PHE A 212 6.42 -1.60 11.64
CA PHE A 212 6.43 -2.33 12.92
C PHE A 212 5.73 -3.69 12.82
N ASP A 213 6.42 -4.76 12.41
CA ASP A 213 5.72 -6.03 12.11
C ASP A 213 5.50 -6.97 13.30
N SER A 214 6.38 -6.91 14.31
CA SER A 214 6.45 -7.93 15.36
C SER A 214 7.31 -7.44 16.52
N LEU A 215 7.03 -7.98 17.70
CA LEU A 215 7.80 -7.77 18.93
C LEU A 215 8.94 -8.81 19.07
N LYS A 216 8.96 -9.83 18.20
CA LYS A 216 9.88 -10.97 18.26
C LYS A 216 11.00 -10.87 17.24
N PRO A 217 12.27 -10.99 17.65
CA PRO A 217 13.41 -10.84 16.74
C PRO A 217 13.41 -11.84 15.59
N GLU A 218 12.98 -13.09 15.81
CA GLU A 218 12.93 -14.13 14.80
C GLU A 218 11.97 -13.79 13.63
N ALA A 219 10.80 -13.22 13.94
CA ALA A 219 9.85 -12.79 12.93
C ALA A 219 10.39 -11.59 12.13
N LEU A 220 11.14 -10.70 12.78
CA LEU A 220 11.77 -9.57 12.11
C LEU A 220 12.92 -9.98 11.20
N ILE A 221 13.70 -10.99 11.60
CA ILE A 221 14.72 -11.57 10.74
C ILE A 221 14.08 -12.23 9.52
N ASP A 222 12.98 -12.98 9.70
CA ASP A 222 12.24 -13.61 8.59
C ASP A 222 11.67 -12.57 7.61
N LEU A 223 11.04 -11.51 8.12
CA LEU A 223 10.35 -10.51 7.29
C LEU A 223 11.29 -9.44 6.72
N ARG A 224 12.24 -8.96 7.54
CA ARG A 224 13.08 -7.78 7.25
C ARG A 224 14.56 -8.09 7.10
N GLY A 225 14.99 -9.32 7.39
CA GLY A 225 16.39 -9.72 7.29
C GLY A 225 17.28 -9.16 8.41
N ALA A 226 16.68 -8.59 9.46
CA ALA A 226 17.40 -8.01 10.60
C ALA A 226 16.53 -8.00 11.86
N ASP A 227 17.15 -8.10 13.04
CA ASP A 227 16.50 -7.80 14.30
C ASP A 227 16.37 -6.27 14.47
N LEU A 228 15.13 -5.78 14.42
CA LEU A 228 14.78 -4.36 14.54
C LEU A 228 14.04 -4.04 15.84
N THR A 229 13.98 -4.96 16.81
CA THR A 229 13.25 -4.78 18.07
C THR A 229 13.71 -3.52 18.81
N LYS A 230 15.02 -3.42 19.05
CA LYS A 230 15.63 -2.28 19.75
C LYS A 230 15.54 -0.97 18.98
N SER A 231 15.74 -0.99 17.65
CA SER A 231 15.70 0.24 16.85
C SER A 231 14.29 0.81 16.79
N ARG A 232 13.26 -0.03 16.62
CA ARG A 232 11.87 0.44 16.59
C ARG A 232 11.39 0.99 17.93
N HIS A 233 11.76 0.34 19.04
CA HIS A 233 11.44 0.88 20.36
C HIS A 233 12.07 2.26 20.56
N LYS A 234 13.36 2.41 20.25
CA LYS A 234 14.05 3.72 20.31
C LYS A 234 13.45 4.77 19.37
N ALA A 235 13.04 4.37 18.17
CA ALA A 235 12.37 5.26 17.25
C ALA A 235 11.06 5.79 17.86
N LEU A 236 10.26 4.90 18.46
CA LEU A 236 9.03 5.30 19.14
C LEU A 236 9.28 6.20 20.35
N GLU A 237 10.25 5.89 21.20
CA GLU A 237 10.64 6.78 22.32
C GLU A 237 11.04 8.18 21.81
N ALA A 238 11.76 8.27 20.69
CA ALA A 238 12.15 9.53 20.09
C ALA A 238 10.95 10.31 19.53
N LEU A 239 10.04 9.63 18.84
CA LEU A 239 8.81 10.25 18.29
C LEU A 239 7.87 10.72 19.40
N GLU A 240 7.68 9.89 20.43
CA GLU A 240 6.91 10.18 21.63
C GLU A 240 7.40 11.43 22.33
N LYS A 241 8.71 11.50 22.59
CA LYS A 241 9.35 12.65 23.24
C LYS A 241 9.05 13.98 22.54
N HIS A 242 8.92 13.97 21.21
CA HIS A 242 8.65 15.16 20.42
C HIS A 242 7.16 15.34 20.05
N GLY A 243 6.31 14.38 20.43
CA GLY A 243 4.89 14.32 20.09
C GLY A 243 4.66 14.35 18.58
N ILE A 244 5.43 13.56 17.83
CA ILE A 244 5.29 13.43 16.37
C ILE A 244 4.31 12.30 16.09
N SER A 245 3.21 12.63 15.41
CA SER A 245 2.19 11.68 14.98
C SER A 245 2.78 10.44 14.31
N THR A 246 2.37 9.26 14.73
CA THR A 246 2.90 7.99 14.22
C THR A 246 1.79 6.97 14.01
N THR A 247 1.79 6.30 12.86
CA THR A 247 0.98 5.09 12.62
C THR A 247 1.91 3.89 12.57
N LEU A 248 1.58 2.82 13.30
CA LEU A 248 2.29 1.54 13.23
C LEU A 248 1.75 0.68 12.09
N VAL A 249 2.66 0.11 11.30
CA VAL A 249 2.31 -0.60 10.07
C VAL A 249 2.91 -1.98 10.09
N CYS A 250 2.04 -2.99 10.08
CA CYS A 250 2.42 -4.39 10.26
C CYS A 250 2.26 -5.15 8.94
N THR A 251 3.34 -5.73 8.41
CA THR A 251 3.20 -6.81 7.43
C THR A 251 2.95 -8.11 8.16
N VAL A 252 1.79 -8.74 7.93
CA VAL A 252 1.38 -9.97 8.62
C VAL A 252 1.60 -11.18 7.73
N LYS A 253 2.31 -12.19 8.24
CA LYS A 253 2.58 -13.46 7.58
C LYS A 253 2.11 -14.61 8.48
N LYS A 254 1.26 -15.46 7.90
CA LYS A 254 0.68 -16.63 8.58
C LYS A 254 1.78 -17.57 9.09
N GLY A 255 1.68 -17.96 10.37
CA GLY A 255 2.65 -18.81 11.06
C GLY A 255 3.94 -18.10 11.47
N VAL A 256 4.05 -16.78 11.28
CA VAL A 256 5.22 -15.99 11.66
C VAL A 256 4.85 -14.97 12.73
N ASN A 257 3.96 -14.03 12.42
CA ASN A 257 3.55 -12.95 13.34
C ASN A 257 2.02 -12.74 13.40
N ASP A 258 1.21 -13.59 12.77
CA ASP A 258 -0.25 -13.48 12.77
C ASP A 258 -0.88 -13.60 14.17
N GLN A 259 -0.20 -14.28 15.10
CA GLN A 259 -0.60 -14.32 16.51
C GLN A 259 -0.28 -13.03 17.30
N GLU A 260 0.47 -12.08 16.74
CA GLU A 260 0.97 -10.89 17.47
C GLU A 260 0.08 -9.65 17.32
N MET A 261 -1.05 -9.73 16.61
CA MET A 261 -1.89 -8.55 16.35
C MET A 261 -2.37 -7.88 17.65
N GLN A 262 -2.88 -8.67 18.60
CA GLN A 262 -3.27 -8.15 19.90
C GLN A 262 -2.07 -7.60 20.70
N PRO A 263 -0.97 -8.35 20.90
CA PRO A 263 0.22 -7.82 21.57
C PRO A 263 0.77 -6.51 20.97
N ILE A 264 0.75 -6.36 19.65
CA ILE A 264 1.20 -5.15 18.97
C ILE A 264 0.25 -3.98 19.26
N ILE A 265 -1.07 -4.21 19.24
CA ILE A 265 -2.06 -3.19 19.62
C ILE A 265 -1.84 -2.77 21.08
N ASP A 266 -1.71 -3.72 22.00
CA ASP A 266 -1.47 -3.43 23.43
C ASP A 266 -0.18 -2.63 23.63
N TYR A 267 0.87 -2.96 22.88
CA TYR A 267 2.13 -2.22 22.87
C TYR A 267 1.96 -0.80 22.30
N ALA A 268 1.21 -0.64 21.22
CA ALA A 268 0.94 0.65 20.57
C ALA A 268 0.20 1.62 21.49
N LEU A 269 -0.77 1.12 22.26
CA LEU A 269 -1.54 1.89 23.24
C LEU A 269 -0.68 2.48 24.38
N GLY A 270 0.57 2.04 24.53
CA GLY A 270 1.53 2.60 25.48
C GLY A 270 2.19 3.92 25.05
N PHE A 271 1.91 4.42 23.84
CA PHE A 271 2.52 5.62 23.27
C PHE A 271 1.45 6.62 22.84
N ASP A 272 1.47 7.84 23.37
CA ASP A 272 0.48 8.88 23.03
C ASP A 272 0.66 9.40 21.59
N CYS A 273 1.88 9.28 21.03
CA CYS A 273 2.16 9.68 19.66
C CYS A 273 1.58 8.71 18.62
N VAL A 274 1.20 7.49 19.01
CA VAL A 274 0.61 6.48 18.12
C VAL A 274 -0.89 6.68 18.06
N ARG A 275 -1.44 6.97 16.87
CA ARG A 275 -2.85 7.33 16.68
C ARG A 275 -3.41 6.90 15.35
#